data_AF-A0A2E0SGK5-F1
#
_entry.id   AF-A0A2E0SGK5-F1
#
_cell.length_a   1.000
_cell.length_b   1.000
_cell.length_c   1.000
_cell.angle_alpha   90.00
_cell.angle_beta   90.00
_cell.angle_gamma   90.00
#
_symmetry.space_group_name_H-M   'P 1'
#
loop_
_entity.id
_entity.type
_entity.pdbx_description
1 polymer ?
#
loop_
_entity_poly.entity_id
_entity_poly.type
_entity_poly.pdbx_seq_one_letter_code
_entity_poly.pdbx_strand_id
1 'polypeptide(L)'
;MHFPAHLKMARSALLLLITVLFLIETSPVEAEDAPAPVSMNSTVERQRQLGFIVVTPQGPHDGGDFGPNTPETRTSGLQEAFDLAKQTTQDVYIVGGNLTHGENQGVLYFLDETLRIPWMQDFRIDGGEYVIHYRPPSGDAVVIDSAMSCNYKFGIIASNSNGSVLRIQPTTEGPDRFKVFCCTMIQVNALVGGGGAWMGGEAFNNDLKEDHAWVGTGLWLDGAIGSINDNKININEVVGCRTSMLLTGKCSNNWIDAPFLHLSETHLQLGTSEDHNGVSRNRIRATMDSQGIKNGTGARVFGSSNILEITVAAMSSRRDVVWEEPARENLVFAPNLPHGTTNNAAVPTNRVIAADSAGFRLVTPVVPASGESIVNRESIPVEVMITAPGEVTKWSLTDTHDETLPFNVSLHAGQSIRLMPGESLSMEYTSAPEWRWRGGN
;
A
#
# COMPACT_ATOMS: atom_id res chain seq x y z
N MET A 1 -0.39 39.64 0.90
CA MET A 1 0.09 38.47 1.68
C MET A 1 1.06 37.70 0.79
N HIS A 2 2.37 37.88 1.01
CA HIS A 2 3.42 37.22 0.24
C HIS A 2 3.64 35.80 0.77
N PHE A 3 3.46 34.80 -0.08
CA PHE A 3 3.88 33.43 0.20
C PHE A 3 5.39 33.29 -0.02
N PRO A 4 6.15 32.55 0.82
CA PRO A 4 7.60 32.47 0.70
C PRO A 4 8.03 31.56 -0.47
N ALA A 5 9.04 32.01 -1.21
CA ALA A 5 9.63 31.35 -2.38
C ALA A 5 10.35 30.00 -2.11
N HIS A 6 10.34 29.50 -0.87
CA HIS A 6 11.11 28.32 -0.47
C HIS A 6 10.43 26.98 -0.81
N LEU A 7 9.16 26.98 -1.22
CA LEU A 7 8.46 25.76 -1.63
C LEU A 7 8.70 25.34 -3.09
N LYS A 8 9.32 26.21 -3.91
CA LYS A 8 9.61 25.88 -5.33
C LYS A 8 10.86 25.02 -5.53
N MET A 9 11.82 25.02 -4.60
CA MET A 9 13.06 24.23 -4.76
C MET A 9 12.89 22.73 -4.49
N ALA A 10 11.94 22.32 -3.64
CA ALA A 10 11.71 20.90 -3.35
C ALA A 10 11.08 20.14 -4.54
N ARG A 11 10.33 20.84 -5.40
CA ARG A 11 9.72 20.24 -6.60
C ARG A 11 10.71 19.95 -7.73
N SER A 12 11.84 20.65 -7.77
CA SER A 12 12.88 20.43 -8.80
C SER A 12 13.84 19.29 -8.46
N ALA A 13 14.01 18.93 -7.18
CA ALA A 13 14.95 17.88 -6.77
C ALA A 13 14.45 16.46 -7.10
N LEU A 14 13.13 16.23 -7.10
CA LEU A 14 12.55 14.92 -7.44
C LEU A 14 12.54 14.68 -8.96
N LEU A 15 12.32 15.73 -9.75
CA LEU A 15 12.43 15.67 -11.22
C LEU A 15 13.88 15.45 -11.66
N LEU A 16 14.86 16.02 -10.94
CA LEU A 16 16.28 15.82 -11.21
C LEU A 16 16.75 14.38 -10.89
N LEU A 17 16.16 13.69 -9.92
CA LEU A 17 16.56 12.32 -9.57
C LEU A 17 16.18 11.30 -10.66
N ILE A 18 15.10 11.54 -11.40
CA ILE A 18 14.66 10.68 -12.50
C ILE A 18 15.39 11.03 -13.82
N THR A 19 15.77 12.30 -14.03
CA THR A 19 16.63 12.69 -15.17
C THR A 19 18.11 12.30 -14.95
N VAL A 20 18.61 12.29 -13.72
CA VAL A 20 20.01 11.92 -13.40
C VAL A 20 20.23 10.39 -13.42
N LEU A 21 19.17 9.58 -13.35
CA LEU A 21 19.25 8.15 -13.67
C LEU A 21 19.43 7.88 -15.18
N PHE A 22 19.33 8.91 -16.03
CA PHE A 22 19.53 8.83 -17.49
C PHE A 22 20.69 9.70 -18.03
N LEU A 23 21.44 10.39 -17.17
CA LEU A 23 22.57 11.24 -17.56
C LEU A 23 23.78 11.02 -16.63
N ILE A 24 24.29 9.80 -16.58
CA ILE A 24 25.70 9.60 -16.24
C ILE A 24 26.47 9.80 -17.55
N GLU A 25 27.10 10.97 -17.70
CA GLU A 25 28.20 11.15 -18.65
C GLU A 25 29.32 10.20 -18.25
N THR A 26 29.29 8.99 -18.79
CA THR A 26 30.45 8.12 -18.79
C THR A 26 31.49 8.76 -19.72
N SER A 27 32.67 9.03 -19.18
CA SER A 27 33.84 9.32 -20.00
C SER A 27 33.99 8.20 -21.04
N PRO A 28 34.45 8.48 -22.27
CA PRO A 28 34.59 7.46 -23.30
C PRO A 28 35.61 6.42 -22.82
N VAL A 29 35.12 5.32 -22.25
CA VAL A 29 35.88 4.09 -22.12
C VAL A 29 35.99 3.57 -23.53
N GLU A 30 37.21 3.38 -24.03
CA GLU A 30 37.45 2.71 -25.31
C GLU A 30 36.65 1.41 -25.31
N ALA A 31 35.68 1.33 -26.22
CA ALA A 31 34.76 0.21 -26.32
C ALA A 31 35.54 -1.04 -26.74
N GLU A 32 36.04 -1.80 -25.75
CA GLU A 32 36.32 -3.22 -25.95
C GLU A 32 35.03 -3.87 -26.45
N ASP A 33 35.15 -4.61 -27.56
CA ASP A 33 34.09 -5.27 -28.32
C ASP A 33 32.87 -5.65 -27.46
N ALA A 34 31.88 -4.75 -27.41
CA ALA A 34 30.62 -5.04 -26.77
C ALA A 34 30.05 -6.28 -27.47
N PRO A 35 29.64 -7.34 -26.73
CA PRO A 35 29.09 -8.54 -27.33
C PRO A 35 27.95 -8.16 -28.26
N ALA A 36 27.93 -8.78 -29.44
CA ALA A 36 26.90 -8.51 -30.45
C ALA A 36 25.51 -8.60 -29.80
N PRO A 37 24.59 -7.68 -30.14
CA PRO A 37 23.26 -7.66 -29.55
C PRO A 37 22.57 -9.01 -29.74
N VAL A 38 22.04 -9.55 -28.66
CA VAL A 38 21.26 -10.80 -28.66
C VAL A 38 20.00 -10.55 -29.48
N SER A 39 19.80 -11.34 -30.55
CA SER A 39 18.63 -11.18 -31.41
C SER A 39 17.36 -11.65 -30.69
N MET A 40 16.20 -11.05 -31.01
CA MET A 40 14.90 -11.46 -30.46
C MET A 40 14.68 -12.97 -30.61
N ASN A 41 14.97 -13.53 -31.79
CA ASN A 41 14.84 -14.96 -32.06
C ASN A 41 15.68 -15.82 -31.10
N SER A 42 16.92 -15.42 -30.83
CA SER A 42 17.77 -16.16 -29.89
C SER A 42 17.26 -16.11 -28.45
N THR A 43 16.64 -14.99 -28.05
CA THR A 43 15.95 -14.89 -26.75
C THR A 43 14.73 -15.80 -26.70
N VAL A 44 13.86 -15.74 -27.72
CA VAL A 44 12.65 -16.57 -27.79
C VAL A 44 12.99 -18.07 -27.78
N GLU A 45 13.94 -18.50 -28.61
CA GLU A 45 14.40 -19.89 -28.65
C GLU A 45 14.97 -20.34 -27.30
N ARG A 46 15.79 -19.50 -26.66
CA ARG A 46 16.32 -19.79 -25.33
C ARG A 46 15.22 -19.96 -24.29
N GLN A 47 14.21 -19.09 -24.27
CA GLN A 47 13.12 -19.20 -23.29
C GLN A 47 12.24 -20.44 -23.54
N ARG A 48 11.97 -20.77 -24.79
CA ARG A 48 11.28 -22.03 -25.13
C ARG A 48 12.06 -23.26 -24.70
N GLN A 49 13.39 -23.26 -24.87
CA GLN A 49 14.26 -24.35 -24.37
C GLN A 49 14.22 -24.49 -22.84
N LEU A 50 13.89 -23.42 -22.13
CA LEU A 50 13.66 -23.43 -20.68
C LEU A 50 12.22 -23.82 -20.30
N GLY A 51 11.36 -24.12 -21.28
CA GLY A 51 9.99 -24.60 -21.06
C GLY A 51 8.93 -23.50 -21.00
N PHE A 52 9.27 -22.24 -21.26
CA PHE A 52 8.34 -21.13 -21.24
C PHE A 52 7.47 -21.06 -22.50
N ILE A 53 6.23 -20.61 -22.31
CA ILE A 53 5.42 -19.97 -23.35
C ILE A 53 5.86 -18.51 -23.45
N VAL A 54 6.19 -18.05 -24.66
CA VAL A 54 6.82 -16.75 -24.87
C VAL A 54 5.86 -15.76 -25.53
N VAL A 55 5.57 -14.66 -24.85
CA VAL A 55 4.78 -13.54 -25.38
C VAL A 55 5.71 -12.45 -25.88
N THR A 56 5.60 -12.06 -27.15
CA THR A 56 6.50 -11.12 -27.84
C THR A 56 5.73 -9.90 -28.39
N PRO A 57 6.41 -8.80 -28.76
CA PRO A 57 5.75 -7.58 -29.25
C PRO A 57 4.94 -7.77 -30.55
N GLN A 58 5.28 -8.75 -31.39
CA GLN A 58 4.53 -9.07 -32.62
C GLN A 58 3.94 -10.50 -32.61
N GLY A 59 4.08 -11.25 -31.52
CA GLY A 59 3.56 -12.60 -31.37
C GLY A 59 4.08 -13.57 -32.44
N PRO A 60 3.21 -14.35 -33.10
CA PRO A 60 3.65 -15.29 -34.14
C PRO A 60 4.44 -14.65 -35.29
N HIS A 61 4.31 -13.34 -35.53
CA HIS A 61 5.00 -12.65 -36.63
C HIS A 61 6.49 -12.37 -36.35
N ASP A 62 6.93 -12.31 -35.09
CA ASP A 62 8.35 -12.17 -34.72
C ASP A 62 8.92 -13.45 -34.09
N GLY A 63 8.21 -14.57 -34.23
CA GLY A 63 8.63 -15.88 -33.77
C GLY A 63 8.20 -16.23 -32.35
N GLY A 64 7.51 -15.35 -31.61
CA GLY A 64 6.88 -15.67 -30.32
C GLY A 64 5.71 -16.64 -30.43
N ASP A 65 5.25 -17.17 -29.29
CA ASP A 65 4.06 -18.03 -29.25
C ASP A 65 2.78 -17.19 -29.31
N PHE A 66 2.77 -16.06 -28.58
CA PHE A 66 1.65 -15.15 -28.50
C PHE A 66 2.09 -13.68 -28.51
N GLY A 67 1.18 -12.78 -28.88
CA GLY A 67 1.40 -11.33 -28.86
C GLY A 67 0.23 -10.56 -29.51
N PRO A 68 0.39 -9.27 -29.81
CA PRO A 68 -0.65 -8.46 -30.46
C PRO A 68 -1.21 -9.02 -31.78
N ASN A 69 -0.42 -9.82 -32.51
CA ASN A 69 -0.88 -10.47 -33.75
C ASN A 69 -1.37 -11.92 -33.54
N THR A 70 -1.58 -12.36 -32.29
CA THR A 70 -2.32 -13.60 -32.03
C THR A 70 -3.73 -13.46 -32.61
N PRO A 71 -4.21 -14.39 -33.45
CA PRO A 71 -5.54 -14.30 -34.05
C PRO A 71 -6.63 -14.10 -32.99
N GLU A 72 -7.53 -13.15 -33.25
CA GLU A 72 -8.72 -12.85 -32.43
C GLU A 72 -8.46 -12.36 -31.00
N THR A 73 -7.19 -12.13 -30.62
CA THR A 73 -6.88 -11.69 -29.26
C THR A 73 -7.44 -10.30 -28.96
N ARG A 74 -7.89 -10.13 -27.71
CA ARG A 74 -8.30 -8.84 -27.12
C ARG A 74 -7.37 -8.37 -26.01
N THR A 75 -6.31 -9.13 -25.75
CA THR A 75 -5.38 -8.89 -24.63
C THR A 75 -3.93 -8.94 -25.09
N SER A 76 -3.68 -8.68 -26.38
CA SER A 76 -2.35 -8.75 -26.99
C SER A 76 -1.68 -10.12 -26.81
N GLY A 77 -2.44 -11.21 -26.92
CA GLY A 77 -1.94 -12.59 -26.78
C GLY A 77 -1.75 -13.06 -25.34
N LEU A 78 -1.97 -12.18 -24.35
CA LEU A 78 -1.67 -12.49 -22.95
C LEU A 78 -2.65 -13.51 -22.36
N GLN A 79 -3.96 -13.33 -22.58
CA GLN A 79 -4.96 -14.27 -22.08
C GLN A 79 -4.73 -15.66 -22.65
N GLU A 80 -4.46 -15.75 -23.95
CA GLU A 80 -4.22 -17.01 -24.65
C GLU A 80 -2.96 -17.71 -24.13
N ALA A 81 -1.91 -16.94 -23.81
CA ALA A 81 -0.70 -17.48 -23.20
C ALA A 81 -0.97 -18.06 -21.80
N PHE A 82 -1.73 -17.38 -20.94
CA PHE A 82 -2.09 -17.91 -19.62
C PHE A 82 -3.03 -19.12 -19.70
N ASP A 83 -3.96 -19.11 -20.64
CA ASP A 83 -4.88 -20.24 -20.84
C ASP A 83 -4.10 -21.47 -21.33
N LEU A 84 -3.14 -21.30 -22.24
CA LEU A 84 -2.28 -22.39 -22.67
C LEU A 84 -1.39 -22.86 -21.51
N ALA A 85 -0.74 -21.94 -20.79
CA ALA A 85 0.09 -22.25 -19.63
C ALA A 85 -0.67 -23.08 -18.59
N LYS A 86 -1.95 -22.74 -18.36
CA LYS A 86 -2.81 -23.49 -17.46
C LYS A 86 -3.07 -24.91 -17.96
N GLN A 87 -3.30 -25.07 -19.27
CA GLN A 87 -3.60 -26.36 -19.89
C GLN A 87 -2.37 -27.26 -19.96
N THR A 88 -1.19 -26.69 -20.21
CA THR A 88 0.06 -27.43 -20.42
C THR A 88 0.99 -27.45 -19.22
N THR A 89 0.59 -26.80 -18.10
CA THR A 89 1.41 -26.67 -16.89
C THR A 89 2.80 -26.09 -17.18
N GLN A 90 2.85 -25.05 -18.02
CA GLN A 90 4.08 -24.35 -18.39
C GLN A 90 4.12 -22.95 -17.78
N ASP A 91 5.33 -22.42 -17.64
CA ASP A 91 5.56 -21.04 -17.23
C ASP A 91 5.37 -20.05 -18.40
N VAL A 92 5.19 -18.77 -18.09
CA VAL A 92 5.06 -17.69 -19.10
C VAL A 92 6.24 -16.72 -19.03
N TYR A 93 6.80 -16.37 -20.17
CA TYR A 93 7.79 -15.31 -20.31
C TYR A 93 7.21 -14.19 -21.19
N ILE A 94 7.10 -12.97 -20.67
CA ILE A 94 6.68 -11.81 -21.45
C ILE A 94 7.90 -10.94 -21.75
N VAL A 95 8.16 -10.73 -23.04
CA VAL A 95 9.25 -9.89 -23.52
C VAL A 95 9.00 -8.43 -23.15
N GLY A 96 10.03 -7.76 -22.62
CA GLY A 96 10.02 -6.33 -22.32
C GLY A 96 11.39 -5.68 -22.45
N GLY A 97 11.47 -4.40 -22.10
CA GLY A 97 12.71 -3.65 -21.97
C GLY A 97 13.38 -3.33 -23.30
N ASN A 98 14.72 -3.22 -23.26
CA ASN A 98 15.54 -2.83 -24.41
C ASN A 98 15.73 -3.93 -25.46
N LEU A 99 14.95 -5.02 -25.40
CA LEU A 99 14.98 -6.09 -26.40
C LEU A 99 14.42 -5.63 -27.76
N THR A 100 13.70 -4.51 -27.81
CA THR A 100 13.35 -3.76 -29.03
C THR A 100 14.50 -2.81 -29.42
N HIS A 101 15.66 -3.38 -29.73
CA HIS A 101 16.85 -2.60 -30.07
C HIS A 101 16.61 -1.72 -31.31
N GLY A 102 16.88 -0.41 -31.19
CA GLY A 102 16.79 0.56 -32.29
C GLY A 102 15.50 1.40 -32.33
N GLU A 103 14.49 1.09 -31.51
CA GLU A 103 13.20 1.82 -31.56
C GLU A 103 12.98 2.80 -30.41
N ASN A 104 13.84 2.84 -29.38
CA ASN A 104 13.73 3.74 -28.20
C ASN A 104 12.34 3.74 -27.52
N GLN A 105 11.50 2.74 -27.80
CA GLN A 105 10.14 2.62 -27.29
C GLN A 105 10.02 1.36 -26.44
N GLY A 106 9.46 1.53 -25.25
CA GLY A 106 9.13 0.39 -24.38
C GLY A 106 8.12 -0.54 -25.06
N VAL A 107 8.21 -1.83 -24.74
CA VAL A 107 7.25 -2.82 -25.25
C VAL A 107 5.88 -2.59 -24.60
N LEU A 108 4.84 -2.45 -25.42
CA LEU A 108 3.49 -2.12 -24.98
C LEU A 108 2.49 -3.21 -25.42
N TYR A 109 1.76 -3.76 -24.45
CA TYR A 109 0.68 -4.71 -24.63
C TYR A 109 -0.65 -4.05 -24.26
N PHE A 110 -1.56 -3.93 -25.21
CA PHE A 110 -2.87 -3.34 -24.99
C PHE A 110 -3.89 -4.39 -24.54
N LEU A 111 -4.72 -4.02 -23.57
CA LEU A 111 -5.86 -4.80 -23.13
C LEU A 111 -7.16 -4.08 -23.50
N ASP A 112 -8.03 -4.74 -24.26
CA ASP A 112 -9.40 -4.30 -24.59
C ASP A 112 -10.46 -4.90 -23.67
N GLU A 113 -10.04 -5.81 -22.81
CA GLU A 113 -10.84 -6.43 -21.76
C GLU A 113 -9.92 -6.87 -20.63
N THR A 114 -10.51 -7.25 -19.49
CA THR A 114 -9.75 -7.67 -18.31
C THR A 114 -8.89 -8.88 -18.63
N LEU A 115 -7.59 -8.80 -18.36
CA LEU A 115 -6.71 -9.97 -18.36
C LEU A 115 -6.99 -10.79 -17.11
N ARG A 116 -7.46 -12.04 -17.29
CA ARG A 116 -7.82 -12.94 -16.19
C ARG A 116 -6.80 -14.06 -16.09
N ILE A 117 -5.99 -14.03 -15.04
CA ILE A 117 -5.06 -15.11 -14.75
C ILE A 117 -5.82 -16.15 -13.93
N PRO A 118 -6.00 -17.39 -14.45
CA PRO A 118 -6.80 -18.42 -13.82
C PRO A 118 -6.12 -18.95 -12.54
N TRP A 119 -6.77 -19.88 -11.85
CA TRP A 119 -6.14 -20.61 -10.75
C TRP A 119 -4.82 -21.28 -11.21
N MET A 120 -3.71 -20.93 -10.56
CA MET A 120 -2.37 -21.48 -10.84
C MET A 120 -1.73 -22.09 -9.59
N GLN A 121 -0.88 -23.10 -9.79
CA GLN A 121 -0.03 -23.66 -8.75
C GLN A 121 1.33 -24.03 -9.32
N ASP A 122 2.39 -23.79 -8.53
CA ASP A 122 3.78 -24.07 -8.93
C ASP A 122 4.13 -23.40 -10.26
N PHE A 123 3.57 -22.21 -10.48
CA PHE A 123 3.63 -21.45 -11.74
C PHE A 123 4.51 -20.22 -11.58
N ARG A 124 5.24 -19.90 -12.65
CA ARG A 124 6.00 -18.66 -12.76
C ARG A 124 5.62 -17.88 -14.02
N ILE A 125 5.52 -16.58 -13.84
CA ILE A 125 5.66 -15.62 -14.94
C ILE A 125 6.93 -14.79 -14.74
N ASP A 126 7.72 -14.68 -15.80
CA ASP A 126 8.91 -13.84 -15.87
C ASP A 126 8.80 -12.81 -17.01
N GLY A 127 9.70 -11.83 -16.99
CA GLY A 127 9.63 -10.58 -17.74
C GLY A 127 9.75 -9.39 -16.80
N GLY A 128 9.35 -8.18 -17.17
CA GLY A 128 9.26 -7.08 -16.20
C GLY A 128 9.52 -5.68 -16.73
N GLU A 129 9.94 -5.52 -17.97
CA GLU A 129 10.27 -4.20 -18.51
C GLU A 129 9.34 -3.79 -19.67
N TYR A 130 8.15 -4.41 -19.72
CA TYR A 130 7.04 -4.06 -20.62
C TYR A 130 5.97 -3.24 -19.90
N VAL A 131 5.05 -2.69 -20.69
CA VAL A 131 3.87 -1.97 -20.22
C VAL A 131 2.62 -2.73 -20.65
N ILE A 132 1.74 -3.03 -19.71
CA ILE A 132 0.36 -3.48 -19.97
C ILE A 132 -0.54 -2.25 -19.85
N HIS A 133 -1.28 -1.91 -20.89
CA HIS A 133 -2.17 -0.75 -20.91
C HIS A 133 -3.63 -1.17 -21.14
N TYR A 134 -4.43 -1.03 -20.08
CA TYR A 134 -5.86 -1.25 -20.10
C TYR A 134 -6.61 -0.05 -20.65
N ARG A 135 -7.27 -0.23 -21.79
CA ARG A 135 -7.98 0.82 -22.51
C ARG A 135 -9.42 1.08 -22.02
N PRO A 136 -10.18 0.07 -21.56
CA PRO A 136 -11.56 0.31 -21.13
C PRO A 136 -11.64 1.32 -19.97
N PRO A 137 -12.65 2.20 -19.96
CA PRO A 137 -12.82 3.21 -18.91
C PRO A 137 -13.38 2.64 -17.59
N SER A 138 -13.74 1.35 -17.57
CA SER A 138 -14.32 0.69 -16.42
C SER A 138 -13.91 -0.78 -16.38
N GLY A 139 -13.86 -1.34 -15.17
CA GLY A 139 -13.44 -2.72 -14.94
C GLY A 139 -12.01 -2.83 -14.46
N ASP A 140 -11.63 -4.03 -14.04
CA ASP A 140 -10.28 -4.33 -13.55
C ASP A 140 -9.35 -4.62 -14.73
N ALA A 141 -8.11 -4.13 -14.69
CA ALA A 141 -7.15 -4.35 -15.78
C ALA A 141 -6.59 -5.77 -15.77
N VAL A 142 -5.96 -6.15 -14.66
CA VAL A 142 -5.47 -7.51 -14.42
C VAL A 142 -6.16 -8.08 -13.18
N VAL A 143 -6.76 -9.26 -13.31
CA VAL A 143 -7.34 -10.00 -12.19
C VAL A 143 -6.63 -11.34 -12.10
N ILE A 144 -5.92 -11.55 -10.99
CA ILE A 144 -5.45 -12.87 -10.61
C ILE A 144 -6.53 -13.50 -9.74
N ASP A 145 -7.00 -14.67 -10.14
CA ASP A 145 -8.00 -15.43 -9.39
C ASP A 145 -7.35 -16.04 -8.12
N SER A 146 -7.08 -17.33 -8.13
CA SER A 146 -6.46 -18.05 -7.02
C SER A 146 -5.03 -18.45 -7.36
N ALA A 147 -4.15 -18.59 -6.37
CA ALA A 147 -2.78 -19.04 -6.59
C ALA A 147 -2.21 -19.76 -5.36
N MET A 148 -1.33 -20.74 -5.61
CA MET A 148 -0.53 -21.36 -4.56
C MET A 148 0.90 -21.55 -5.05
N SER A 149 1.89 -21.17 -4.24
CA SER A 149 3.31 -21.41 -4.57
C SER A 149 3.74 -20.80 -5.91
N CYS A 150 3.21 -19.64 -6.27
CA CYS A 150 3.48 -18.99 -7.56
C CYS A 150 4.52 -17.87 -7.44
N ASN A 151 5.08 -17.46 -8.58
CA ASN A 151 5.91 -16.26 -8.69
C ASN A 151 5.47 -15.40 -9.87
N TYR A 152 4.96 -14.19 -9.58
CA TYR A 152 4.48 -13.25 -10.57
C TYR A 152 5.42 -12.05 -10.71
N LYS A 153 6.02 -11.86 -11.89
CA LYS A 153 6.78 -10.65 -12.23
C LYS A 153 6.12 -9.87 -13.37
N PHE A 154 5.62 -8.68 -13.05
CA PHE A 154 5.03 -7.74 -13.99
C PHE A 154 5.89 -6.50 -14.15
N GLY A 155 5.82 -5.88 -15.33
CA GLY A 155 6.36 -4.55 -15.56
C GLY A 155 5.43 -3.46 -15.05
N ILE A 156 5.11 -2.51 -15.92
CA ILE A 156 4.14 -1.46 -15.61
C ILE A 156 2.75 -1.95 -16.01
N ILE A 157 1.77 -1.78 -15.14
CA ILE A 157 0.36 -1.96 -15.48
C ILE A 157 -0.31 -0.60 -15.36
N ALA A 158 -0.89 -0.11 -16.45
CA ALA A 158 -1.54 1.18 -16.53
C ALA A 158 -3.02 1.03 -16.86
N SER A 159 -3.88 1.74 -16.14
CA SER A 159 -5.31 1.75 -16.36
C SER A 159 -5.89 3.12 -16.05
N ASN A 160 -6.71 3.64 -16.97
CA ASN A 160 -7.56 4.81 -16.71
C ASN A 160 -8.97 4.41 -16.22
N SER A 161 -9.17 3.14 -15.86
CA SER A 161 -10.47 2.64 -15.45
C SER A 161 -10.84 3.06 -14.03
N ASN A 162 -12.15 3.02 -13.73
CA ASN A 162 -12.66 3.16 -12.36
C ASN A 162 -12.51 1.88 -11.51
N GLY A 163 -11.98 0.79 -12.07
CA GLY A 163 -11.70 -0.46 -11.36
C GLY A 163 -10.27 -0.48 -10.81
N SER A 164 -9.77 -1.69 -10.54
CA SER A 164 -8.40 -1.88 -10.08
C SER A 164 -7.41 -2.08 -11.23
N VAL A 165 -6.18 -1.59 -11.05
CA VAL A 165 -5.06 -1.86 -11.96
C VAL A 165 -4.63 -3.32 -11.81
N LEU A 166 -4.47 -3.78 -10.57
CA LEU A 166 -4.23 -5.19 -10.24
C LEU A 166 -5.18 -5.61 -9.11
N ARG A 167 -6.03 -6.60 -9.40
CA ARG A 167 -6.86 -7.28 -8.41
C ARG A 167 -6.34 -8.68 -8.15
N ILE A 168 -6.37 -9.08 -6.88
CA ILE A 168 -6.26 -10.48 -6.47
C ILE A 168 -7.58 -10.85 -5.83
N GLN A 169 -8.29 -11.81 -6.42
CA GLN A 169 -9.61 -12.20 -5.97
C GLN A 169 -9.78 -13.72 -6.10
N PRO A 170 -9.47 -14.49 -5.03
CA PRO A 170 -9.52 -15.94 -5.09
C PRO A 170 -10.97 -16.41 -5.10
N THR A 171 -11.42 -16.95 -6.24
CA THR A 171 -12.81 -17.42 -6.46
C THR A 171 -12.88 -18.88 -6.89
N THR A 172 -11.90 -19.38 -7.64
CA THR A 172 -11.85 -20.78 -8.09
C THR A 172 -11.10 -21.67 -7.11
N GLU A 173 -11.61 -22.89 -6.92
CA GLU A 173 -10.96 -23.94 -6.13
C GLU A 173 -9.81 -24.58 -6.89
N GLY A 174 -8.68 -24.75 -6.22
CA GLY A 174 -7.58 -25.58 -6.71
C GLY A 174 -7.85 -27.10 -6.58
N PRO A 175 -6.88 -27.95 -6.96
CA PRO A 175 -6.89 -29.40 -6.77
C PRO A 175 -7.16 -29.80 -5.31
N ASP A 176 -6.65 -29.02 -4.36
CA ASP A 176 -6.86 -29.22 -2.92
C ASP A 176 -8.19 -28.64 -2.40
N ARG A 177 -9.05 -28.15 -3.30
CA ARG A 177 -10.37 -27.55 -3.02
C ARG A 177 -10.32 -26.26 -2.19
N PHE A 178 -9.18 -25.58 -2.22
CA PHE A 178 -9.00 -24.29 -1.58
C PHE A 178 -9.23 -23.14 -2.56
N LYS A 179 -9.99 -22.13 -2.15
CA LYS A 179 -10.07 -20.81 -2.79
C LYS A 179 -9.11 -19.89 -2.07
N VAL A 180 -7.86 -19.84 -2.52
CA VAL A 180 -6.79 -19.14 -1.82
C VAL A 180 -5.84 -18.47 -2.79
N PHE A 181 -5.23 -17.39 -2.32
CA PHE A 181 -4.00 -16.85 -2.86
C PHE A 181 -2.96 -16.89 -1.75
N CYS A 182 -2.08 -17.88 -1.76
CA CYS A 182 -1.14 -18.11 -0.68
C CYS A 182 0.24 -18.56 -1.13
N CYS A 183 1.21 -18.40 -0.24
CA CYS A 183 2.60 -18.81 -0.45
C CYS A 183 3.18 -18.28 -1.77
N THR A 184 2.72 -17.12 -2.22
CA THR A 184 3.00 -16.59 -3.56
C THR A 184 3.80 -15.29 -3.45
N MET A 185 4.70 -15.11 -4.42
CA MET A 185 5.47 -13.87 -4.58
C MET A 185 4.94 -13.05 -5.75
N ILE A 186 4.87 -11.74 -5.56
CA ILE A 186 4.53 -10.78 -6.62
C ILE A 186 5.60 -9.70 -6.65
N GLN A 187 6.04 -9.35 -7.84
CA GLN A 187 6.86 -8.20 -8.13
C GLN A 187 6.22 -7.40 -9.26
N VAL A 188 6.02 -6.10 -9.05
CA VAL A 188 5.49 -5.17 -10.06
C VAL A 188 6.36 -3.92 -10.09
N ASN A 189 6.72 -3.44 -11.27
CA ASN A 189 7.45 -2.17 -11.35
C ASN A 189 6.55 -0.99 -10.99
N ALA A 190 5.39 -0.85 -11.64
CA ALA A 190 4.45 0.20 -11.28
C ALA A 190 3.00 -0.18 -11.55
N LEU A 191 2.11 0.30 -10.70
CA LEU A 191 0.66 0.30 -10.90
C LEU A 191 0.20 1.75 -11.10
N VAL A 192 -0.23 2.07 -12.32
CA VAL A 192 -0.56 3.45 -12.74
C VAL A 192 -2.07 3.56 -12.95
N GLY A 193 -2.73 4.36 -12.12
CA GLY A 193 -4.16 4.62 -12.20
C GLY A 193 -4.54 5.82 -13.08
N GLY A 194 -5.86 6.01 -13.22
CA GLY A 194 -6.47 6.98 -14.11
C GLY A 194 -6.53 8.43 -13.63
N GLY A 195 -6.06 8.69 -12.41
CA GLY A 195 -5.96 10.03 -11.82
C GLY A 195 -4.86 10.90 -12.44
N GLY A 196 -4.15 10.39 -13.45
CA GLY A 196 -3.08 11.10 -14.12
C GLY A 196 -1.81 11.12 -13.27
N ALA A 197 -1.01 10.06 -13.39
CA ALA A 197 0.41 10.13 -13.01
C ALA A 197 1.17 11.18 -13.85
N TRP A 198 0.60 11.56 -14.98
CA TRP A 198 1.18 12.45 -15.98
C TRP A 198 0.11 13.44 -16.42
N MET A 199 0.13 14.63 -15.80
CA MET A 199 -0.85 15.66 -16.05
C MET A 199 -0.75 16.14 -17.51
N GLY A 200 -1.84 16.00 -18.26
CA GLY A 200 -1.98 16.46 -19.65
C GLY A 200 -1.82 15.41 -20.76
N GLY A 201 -1.51 14.15 -20.45
CA GLY A 201 -1.26 13.12 -21.48
C GLY A 201 0.09 13.28 -22.21
N GLU A 202 0.86 14.31 -21.85
CA GLU A 202 2.26 14.51 -22.22
C GLU A 202 3.10 14.64 -20.95
N ALA A 203 4.31 14.08 -20.95
CA ALA A 203 5.18 13.90 -19.79
C ALA A 203 5.66 15.20 -19.08
N PHE A 204 5.17 16.38 -19.46
CA PHE A 204 5.81 17.67 -19.14
C PHE A 204 4.89 18.78 -18.60
N ASN A 205 3.58 18.55 -18.36
CA ASN A 205 2.66 19.63 -17.97
C ASN A 205 2.03 19.45 -16.57
N ASN A 206 2.69 20.00 -15.54
CA ASN A 206 2.57 19.64 -14.12
C ASN A 206 1.47 20.34 -13.28
N ASP A 207 0.33 20.75 -13.86
CA ASP A 207 -0.69 21.49 -13.08
C ASP A 207 -1.71 20.57 -12.40
N LEU A 208 -1.53 20.35 -11.08
CA LEU A 208 -2.50 19.64 -10.23
C LEU A 208 -3.84 20.36 -10.30
N LYS A 209 -4.81 19.72 -10.96
CA LYS A 209 -6.18 20.19 -10.99
C LYS A 209 -6.86 19.79 -9.67
N GLU A 210 -7.18 20.78 -8.84
CA GLU A 210 -7.82 20.57 -7.54
C GLU A 210 -9.19 19.88 -7.63
N ASP A 211 -9.83 19.92 -8.80
CA ASP A 211 -11.13 19.29 -9.12
C ASP A 211 -10.99 17.96 -9.85
N HIS A 212 -9.77 17.44 -10.03
CA HIS A 212 -9.57 16.14 -10.67
C HIS A 212 -10.15 15.02 -9.82
N ALA A 213 -11.07 14.25 -10.39
CA ALA A 213 -11.62 13.08 -9.74
C ALA A 213 -10.62 11.93 -9.87
N TRP A 214 -9.97 11.58 -8.75
CA TRP A 214 -9.13 10.40 -8.70
C TRP A 214 -10.01 9.15 -8.77
N VAL A 215 -9.68 8.23 -9.67
CA VAL A 215 -10.47 7.01 -9.91
C VAL A 215 -9.62 5.76 -9.74
N GLY A 216 -10.30 4.65 -9.52
CA GLY A 216 -9.71 3.33 -9.48
C GLY A 216 -8.82 3.04 -8.28
N THR A 217 -8.33 1.81 -8.24
CA THR A 217 -7.48 1.28 -7.19
C THR A 217 -6.19 0.76 -7.80
N GLY A 218 -5.02 1.03 -7.22
CA GLY A 218 -3.76 0.45 -7.71
C GLY A 218 -3.73 -1.06 -7.50
N LEU A 219 -3.44 -1.48 -6.26
CA LEU A 219 -3.55 -2.87 -5.83
C LEU A 219 -4.83 -3.08 -5.01
N TRP A 220 -5.64 -4.06 -5.38
CA TRP A 220 -6.73 -4.55 -4.56
C TRP A 220 -6.55 -6.02 -4.19
N LEU A 221 -6.30 -6.29 -2.91
CA LEU A 221 -6.39 -7.64 -2.34
C LEU A 221 -7.83 -7.86 -1.85
N ASP A 222 -8.60 -8.58 -2.63
CA ASP A 222 -10.01 -8.84 -2.38
C ASP A 222 -10.24 -10.26 -1.83
N GLY A 223 -10.16 -10.38 -0.51
CA GLY A 223 -10.40 -11.63 0.21
C GLY A 223 -11.88 -11.91 0.50
N ALA A 224 -12.83 -11.34 -0.25
CA ALA A 224 -14.27 -11.50 0.03
C ALA A 224 -14.73 -12.96 -0.10
N ILE A 225 -14.18 -13.71 -1.06
CA ILE A 225 -14.56 -15.11 -1.33
C ILE A 225 -13.54 -16.07 -0.70
N GLY A 226 -12.31 -16.09 -1.23
CA GLY A 226 -11.19 -16.88 -0.74
C GLY A 226 -10.19 -16.06 0.10
N SER A 227 -9.30 -16.75 0.83
CA SER A 227 -8.29 -16.06 1.64
C SER A 227 -7.07 -15.63 0.83
N ILE A 228 -6.51 -14.48 1.18
CA ILE A 228 -5.23 -13.99 0.66
C ILE A 228 -4.24 -13.96 1.83
N ASN A 229 -3.35 -14.95 1.90
CA ASN A 229 -2.52 -15.13 3.07
C ASN A 229 -1.10 -15.63 2.81
N ASP A 230 -0.16 -15.19 3.66
CA ASP A 230 1.24 -15.66 3.65
C ASP A 230 1.96 -15.40 2.31
N ASN A 231 1.68 -14.24 1.70
CA ASN A 231 2.30 -13.80 0.45
C ASN A 231 3.38 -12.75 0.68
N LYS A 232 4.27 -12.60 -0.31
CA LYS A 232 5.21 -11.47 -0.40
C LYS A 232 4.92 -10.66 -1.66
N ILE A 233 4.64 -9.38 -1.51
CA ILE A 233 4.28 -8.48 -2.61
C ILE A 233 5.26 -7.32 -2.60
N ASN A 234 5.96 -7.08 -3.71
CA ASN A 234 6.84 -5.94 -3.90
C ASN A 234 6.33 -5.12 -5.08
N ILE A 235 6.00 -3.86 -4.85
CA ILE A 235 5.52 -2.94 -5.89
C ILE A 235 6.36 -1.68 -5.80
N ASN A 236 7.21 -1.38 -6.78
CA ASN A 236 8.10 -0.23 -6.61
C ASN A 236 7.30 1.07 -6.50
N GLU A 237 6.22 1.19 -7.29
CA GLU A 237 5.42 2.41 -7.35
C GLU A 237 3.93 2.14 -7.55
N VAL A 238 3.07 2.89 -6.86
CA VAL A 238 1.64 3.00 -7.15
C VAL A 238 1.27 4.48 -7.23
N VAL A 239 0.76 4.89 -8.38
CA VAL A 239 0.59 6.30 -8.72
C VAL A 239 -0.75 6.58 -9.38
N GLY A 240 -1.35 7.72 -9.02
CA GLY A 240 -2.48 8.28 -9.76
C GLY A 240 -3.78 7.51 -9.56
N CYS A 241 -4.00 6.98 -8.36
CA CYS A 241 -5.20 6.20 -8.05
C CYS A 241 -6.12 6.98 -7.12
N ARG A 242 -7.41 6.61 -7.04
CA ARG A 242 -8.20 7.03 -5.88
C ARG A 242 -7.64 6.41 -4.60
N THR A 243 -7.43 5.10 -4.66
CA THR A 243 -6.83 4.32 -3.59
C THR A 243 -5.60 3.60 -4.10
N SER A 244 -4.38 3.88 -3.59
CA SER A 244 -3.20 3.16 -4.09
C SER A 244 -3.28 1.68 -3.72
N MET A 245 -3.55 1.36 -2.45
CA MET A 245 -3.67 -0.02 -1.98
C MET A 245 -4.92 -0.22 -1.14
N LEU A 246 -5.73 -1.21 -1.51
CA LEU A 246 -6.92 -1.62 -0.79
C LEU A 246 -6.84 -3.11 -0.43
N LEU A 247 -6.95 -3.41 0.86
CA LEU A 247 -7.07 -4.78 1.36
C LEU A 247 -8.48 -4.95 1.95
N THR A 248 -9.23 -5.97 1.56
CA THR A 248 -10.59 -6.25 2.05
C THR A 248 -10.82 -7.74 2.29
N GLY A 249 -11.87 -8.11 3.02
CA GLY A 249 -12.18 -9.49 3.33
C GLY A 249 -11.03 -10.22 4.04
N LYS A 250 -10.85 -11.52 3.78
CA LYS A 250 -9.89 -12.42 4.44
C LYS A 250 -8.44 -12.21 3.96
N CYS A 251 -7.84 -11.07 4.28
CA CYS A 251 -6.46 -10.73 3.93
C CYS A 251 -5.55 -10.73 5.17
N SER A 252 -4.66 -11.73 5.31
CA SER A 252 -3.81 -11.79 6.49
C SER A 252 -2.39 -12.30 6.28
N ASN A 253 -1.48 -11.97 7.20
CA ASN A 253 -0.09 -12.44 7.17
C ASN A 253 0.69 -12.11 5.89
N ASN A 254 0.26 -11.12 5.10
CA ASN A 254 0.98 -10.72 3.89
C ASN A 254 2.12 -9.76 4.27
N TRP A 255 3.25 -9.89 3.58
CA TRP A 255 4.32 -8.91 3.60
C TRP A 255 4.28 -8.09 2.31
N ILE A 256 4.02 -6.80 2.43
CA ILE A 256 3.97 -5.88 1.29
C ILE A 256 5.03 -4.80 1.43
N ASP A 257 5.85 -4.63 0.40
CA ASP A 257 6.80 -3.52 0.27
C ASP A 257 6.39 -2.66 -0.92
N ALA A 258 5.96 -1.44 -0.65
CA ALA A 258 5.49 -0.49 -1.65
C ALA A 258 6.11 0.90 -1.39
N PRO A 259 7.41 1.09 -1.70
CA PRO A 259 8.16 2.24 -1.24
C PRO A 259 7.68 3.58 -1.79
N PHE A 260 6.91 3.60 -2.89
CA PHE A 260 6.34 4.83 -3.43
C PHE A 260 4.84 4.70 -3.70
N LEU A 261 4.03 5.24 -2.79
CA LEU A 261 2.61 5.48 -2.98
C LEU A 261 2.44 6.99 -3.10
N HIS A 262 1.98 7.51 -4.24
CA HIS A 262 1.78 8.95 -4.38
C HIS A 262 0.69 9.30 -5.37
N LEU A 263 0.25 10.55 -5.32
CA LEU A 263 -0.85 11.05 -6.16
C LEU A 263 -2.13 10.20 -5.96
N SER A 264 -2.49 9.97 -4.69
CA SER A 264 -3.74 9.29 -4.34
C SER A 264 -4.54 10.01 -3.26
N GLU A 265 -5.86 9.88 -3.30
CA GLU A 265 -6.73 10.36 -2.22
C GLU A 265 -6.51 9.55 -0.93
N THR A 266 -6.39 8.22 -1.06
CA THR A 266 -6.06 7.31 0.05
C THR A 266 -4.91 6.41 -0.37
N HIS A 267 -3.78 6.47 0.32
CA HIS A 267 -2.60 5.70 -0.10
C HIS A 267 -2.72 4.25 0.35
N LEU A 268 -3.14 4.02 1.59
CA LEU A 268 -3.32 2.67 2.13
C LEU A 268 -4.66 2.56 2.83
N GLN A 269 -5.50 1.62 2.41
CA GLN A 269 -6.74 1.27 3.10
C GLN A 269 -6.72 -0.21 3.52
N LEU A 270 -6.84 -0.45 4.82
CA LEU A 270 -6.83 -1.79 5.43
C LEU A 270 -8.20 -2.13 5.98
N GLY A 271 -9.03 -2.76 5.14
CA GLY A 271 -10.40 -3.14 5.43
C GLY A 271 -11.41 -2.05 5.10
N THR A 272 -12.65 -2.32 5.49
CA THR A 272 -13.80 -1.42 5.45
C THR A 272 -14.59 -1.53 6.75
N SER A 273 -15.61 -0.69 6.93
CA SER A 273 -16.53 -0.80 8.06
C SER A 273 -17.29 -2.13 8.10
N GLU A 274 -17.35 -2.86 6.98
CA GLU A 274 -18.04 -4.16 6.88
C GLU A 274 -17.09 -5.34 7.13
N ASP A 275 -15.78 -5.14 6.97
CA ASP A 275 -14.74 -6.17 7.08
C ASP A 275 -14.26 -6.38 8.53
N HIS A 276 -15.18 -6.61 9.47
CA HIS A 276 -14.80 -6.82 10.87
C HIS A 276 -13.82 -8.01 10.98
N ASN A 277 -12.54 -7.72 11.27
CA ASN A 277 -11.44 -8.68 11.46
C ASN A 277 -10.94 -9.42 10.21
N GLY A 278 -11.43 -9.08 9.02
CA GLY A 278 -10.99 -9.73 7.79
C GLY A 278 -9.52 -9.44 7.48
N VAL A 279 -9.12 -8.17 7.65
CA VAL A 279 -7.78 -7.69 7.33
C VAL A 279 -6.92 -7.64 8.58
N SER A 280 -5.96 -8.56 8.71
CA SER A 280 -5.17 -8.65 9.94
C SER A 280 -3.75 -9.17 9.77
N ARG A 281 -2.86 -8.85 10.71
CA ARG A 281 -1.48 -9.40 10.74
C ARG A 281 -0.65 -9.16 9.48
N ASN A 282 -1.00 -8.17 8.66
CA ASN A 282 -0.19 -7.79 7.50
C ASN A 282 1.00 -6.94 7.97
N ARG A 283 2.13 -7.06 7.27
CA ARG A 283 3.33 -6.25 7.47
C ARG A 283 3.54 -5.42 6.22
N ILE A 284 3.45 -4.10 6.34
CA ILE A 284 3.43 -3.20 5.18
C ILE A 284 4.48 -2.12 5.35
N ARG A 285 5.37 -1.96 4.38
CA ARG A 285 6.30 -0.84 4.27
C ARG A 285 5.87 0.07 3.12
N ALA A 286 5.78 1.38 3.37
CA ALA A 286 5.41 2.34 2.34
C ALA A 286 5.87 3.78 2.60
N THR A 287 6.18 4.53 1.52
CA THR A 287 6.24 6.00 1.57
C THR A 287 5.01 6.56 0.89
N MET A 288 4.38 7.56 1.48
CA MET A 288 3.10 8.11 1.03
C MET A 288 3.22 9.61 0.83
N ASP A 289 2.88 10.12 -0.35
CA ASP A 289 2.86 11.55 -0.66
C ASP A 289 1.64 11.94 -1.49
N SER A 290 0.73 12.70 -0.89
CA SER A 290 -0.47 13.17 -1.62
C SER A 290 -0.13 14.19 -2.71
N GLN A 291 1.05 14.81 -2.65
CA GLN A 291 1.53 15.87 -3.52
C GLN A 291 0.59 17.10 -3.63
N GLY A 292 -0.30 17.29 -2.65
CA GLY A 292 -1.24 18.41 -2.61
C GLY A 292 -2.68 18.03 -2.93
N ILE A 293 -3.00 16.74 -3.05
CA ILE A 293 -4.39 16.27 -3.17
C ILE A 293 -5.17 16.67 -1.93
N LYS A 294 -6.29 17.37 -2.16
CA LYS A 294 -7.21 17.78 -1.10
C LYS A 294 -7.78 16.55 -0.41
N ASN A 295 -7.81 16.56 0.92
CA ASN A 295 -8.26 15.45 1.77
C ASN A 295 -7.39 14.19 1.71
N GLY A 296 -6.17 14.27 1.14
CA GLY A 296 -5.23 13.16 1.08
C GLY A 296 -5.04 12.48 2.44
N THR A 297 -5.15 11.16 2.43
CA THR A 297 -4.96 10.27 3.58
C THR A 297 -3.80 9.33 3.34
N GLY A 298 -2.92 9.21 4.32
CA GLY A 298 -1.85 8.22 4.32
C GLY A 298 -2.44 6.82 4.49
N ALA A 299 -2.61 6.39 5.74
CA ALA A 299 -3.23 5.11 6.07
C ALA A 299 -4.63 5.28 6.68
N ARG A 300 -5.63 4.57 6.15
CA ARG A 300 -6.98 4.42 6.71
C ARG A 300 -7.19 2.97 7.11
N VAL A 301 -7.33 2.70 8.40
CA VAL A 301 -7.24 1.35 8.94
C VAL A 301 -8.54 0.99 9.66
N PHE A 302 -9.14 -0.12 9.25
CA PHE A 302 -10.28 -0.80 9.87
C PHE A 302 -9.88 -2.16 10.45
N GLY A 303 -8.84 -2.78 9.88
CA GLY A 303 -8.30 -4.07 10.27
C GLY A 303 -7.61 -4.10 11.64
N SER A 304 -7.12 -5.27 12.03
CA SER A 304 -6.50 -5.47 13.35
C SER A 304 -5.10 -6.09 13.31
N SER A 305 -4.30 -5.80 14.31
CA SER A 305 -3.00 -6.45 14.53
C SER A 305 -2.03 -6.34 13.33
N ASN A 306 -2.15 -5.31 12.49
CA ASN A 306 -1.23 -5.04 11.38
C ASN A 306 -0.01 -4.26 11.86
N ILE A 307 1.12 -4.43 11.18
CA ILE A 307 2.37 -3.69 11.42
C ILE A 307 2.67 -2.84 10.19
N LEU A 308 2.78 -1.53 10.38
CA LEU A 308 3.03 -0.57 9.31
C LEU A 308 4.35 0.15 9.55
N GLU A 309 5.26 0.10 8.58
CA GLU A 309 6.50 0.89 8.54
C GLU A 309 6.32 1.98 7.48
N ILE A 310 5.93 3.19 7.88
CA ILE A 310 5.48 4.22 6.94
C ILE A 310 6.27 5.51 7.06
N THR A 311 6.44 6.20 5.93
CA THR A 311 6.84 7.60 5.86
C THR A 311 5.76 8.37 5.13
N VAL A 312 5.38 9.55 5.61
CA VAL A 312 4.25 10.32 5.07
C VAL A 312 4.63 11.76 4.78
N ALA A 313 4.14 12.29 3.66
CA ALA A 313 4.32 13.67 3.23
C ALA A 313 3.01 14.25 2.70
N ALA A 314 2.81 15.56 2.94
CA ALA A 314 1.71 16.36 2.39
C ALA A 314 0.27 15.82 2.58
N MET A 315 -0.02 15.05 3.64
CA MET A 315 -1.41 14.64 3.91
C MET A 315 -2.25 15.79 4.45
N SER A 316 -3.57 15.61 4.43
CA SER A 316 -4.47 16.54 5.11
C SER A 316 -4.34 16.43 6.64
N SER A 317 -4.69 17.51 7.34
CA SER A 317 -4.59 17.59 8.80
C SER A 317 -5.26 16.39 9.50
N ARG A 318 -4.52 15.74 10.41
CA ARG A 318 -4.89 14.55 11.17
C ARG A 318 -5.19 13.31 10.33
N ARG A 319 -4.65 13.23 9.12
CA ARG A 319 -4.91 12.15 8.16
C ARG A 319 -3.65 11.44 7.69
N ASP A 320 -2.54 11.55 8.43
CA ASP A 320 -1.39 10.67 8.17
C ASP A 320 -1.79 9.22 8.47
N VAL A 321 -2.45 9.00 9.62
CA VAL A 321 -3.09 7.72 9.96
C VAL A 321 -4.46 7.97 10.57
N VAL A 322 -5.48 7.29 10.05
CA VAL A 322 -6.85 7.30 10.55
C VAL A 322 -7.23 5.89 10.98
N TRP A 323 -7.43 5.70 12.27
CA TRP A 323 -8.00 4.48 12.85
C TRP A 323 -9.51 4.59 12.80
N GLU A 324 -10.16 3.73 12.03
CA GLU A 324 -11.61 3.66 11.92
C GLU A 324 -12.13 2.54 12.82
N GLU A 325 -13.42 2.54 13.15
CA GLU A 325 -14.03 1.36 13.79
C GLU A 325 -14.11 0.21 12.77
N PRO A 326 -13.66 -1.03 13.07
CA PRO A 326 -13.31 -1.59 14.39
C PRO A 326 -11.79 -1.77 14.66
N ALA A 327 -10.94 -0.92 14.08
CA ALA A 327 -9.49 -1.09 14.12
C ALA A 327 -8.94 -1.21 15.53
N ARG A 328 -8.06 -2.19 15.76
CA ARG A 328 -7.45 -2.44 17.06
C ARG A 328 -6.11 -3.13 16.93
N GLU A 329 -5.27 -2.96 17.94
CA GLU A 329 -3.98 -3.65 18.09
C GLU A 329 -2.98 -3.43 16.93
N ASN A 330 -3.22 -2.45 16.07
CA ASN A 330 -2.27 -2.12 15.01
C ASN A 330 -1.04 -1.40 15.59
N LEU A 331 0.10 -1.52 14.91
CA LEU A 331 1.34 -0.87 15.27
C LEU A 331 1.93 -0.13 14.07
N VAL A 332 2.24 1.15 14.24
CA VAL A 332 2.91 1.98 13.24
C VAL A 332 4.31 2.34 13.72
N PHE A 333 5.29 2.16 12.86
CA PHE A 333 6.61 2.78 12.95
C PHE A 333 6.70 3.87 11.89
N ALA A 334 6.96 5.10 12.31
CA ALA A 334 7.12 6.23 11.38
C ALA A 334 8.23 7.16 11.86
N PRO A 335 9.11 7.68 10.98
CA PRO A 335 10.08 8.69 11.39
C PRO A 335 9.36 9.96 11.89
N ASN A 336 8.29 10.37 11.22
CA ASN A 336 7.42 11.46 11.64
C ASN A 336 5.98 11.26 11.14
N LEU A 337 5.04 11.95 11.77
CA LEU A 337 3.66 12.08 11.34
C LEU A 337 3.30 13.59 11.36
N PRO A 338 3.78 14.37 10.38
CA PRO A 338 3.70 15.83 10.38
C PRO A 338 2.27 16.39 10.44
N HIS A 339 1.27 15.64 9.96
CA HIS A 339 -0.14 16.04 10.00
C HIS A 339 -0.90 15.32 11.11
N GLY A 340 -0.31 14.30 11.74
CA GLY A 340 -0.81 13.62 12.93
C GLY A 340 -1.88 12.55 12.63
N THR A 341 -2.43 11.99 13.70
CA THR A 341 -3.35 10.85 13.65
C THR A 341 -4.78 11.22 14.07
N THR A 342 -5.74 10.42 13.63
CA THR A 342 -7.13 10.44 14.11
C THR A 342 -7.50 9.05 14.60
N ASN A 343 -8.08 8.94 15.80
CA ASN A 343 -8.46 7.67 16.40
C ASN A 343 -9.98 7.56 16.63
N ASN A 344 -10.70 7.07 15.61
CA ASN A 344 -12.12 6.77 15.65
C ASN A 344 -12.42 5.33 16.11
N ALA A 345 -11.41 4.52 16.41
CA ALA A 345 -11.63 3.16 16.87
C ALA A 345 -12.44 3.13 18.17
N ALA A 346 -13.42 2.22 18.25
CA ALA A 346 -14.19 2.00 19.48
C ALA A 346 -13.27 1.60 20.65
N VAL A 347 -12.34 0.67 20.38
CA VAL A 347 -11.31 0.20 21.33
C VAL A 347 -9.95 0.78 20.90
N PRO A 348 -9.43 1.84 21.54
CA PRO A 348 -8.31 2.62 21.02
C PRO A 348 -6.94 2.01 21.33
N THR A 349 -6.73 0.72 21.01
CA THR A 349 -5.47 -0.01 21.28
C THR A 349 -4.42 0.11 20.17
N ASN A 350 -4.68 0.93 19.16
CA ASN A 350 -3.75 1.18 18.05
C ASN A 350 -2.58 2.05 18.51
N ARG A 351 -1.35 1.66 18.12
CA ARG A 351 -0.11 2.26 18.61
C ARG A 351 0.71 2.86 17.48
N VAL A 352 1.39 3.95 17.80
CA VAL A 352 2.35 4.65 16.95
C VAL A 352 3.65 4.79 17.73
N ILE A 353 4.75 4.46 17.06
CA ILE A 353 6.11 4.75 17.48
C ILE A 353 6.67 5.73 16.46
N ALA A 354 6.87 6.98 16.89
CA ALA A 354 7.42 8.05 16.07
C ALA A 354 8.72 8.61 16.65
N ALA A 355 9.59 9.20 15.82
CA ALA A 355 10.82 9.82 16.35
C ALA A 355 10.49 11.03 17.23
N ASP A 356 9.47 11.80 16.85
CA ASP A 356 9.01 12.97 17.60
C ASP A 356 8.03 12.60 18.71
N SER A 357 8.36 12.94 19.95
CA SER A 357 7.43 12.86 21.07
C SER A 357 6.41 13.99 21.01
N ALA A 358 5.13 13.68 21.23
CA ALA A 358 4.09 14.70 21.38
C ALA A 358 4.38 15.62 22.57
N GLY A 359 4.93 15.08 23.67
CA GLY A 359 5.23 15.83 24.89
C GLY A 359 3.99 16.55 25.42
N PHE A 360 4.13 17.80 25.83
CA PHE A 360 3.03 18.62 26.35
C PHE A 360 2.12 19.22 25.28
N ARG A 361 2.36 18.96 23.99
CA ARG A 361 1.48 19.41 22.88
C ARG A 361 0.14 18.68 22.87
N LEU A 362 0.05 17.57 23.61
CA LEU A 362 -1.16 16.79 23.78
C LEU A 362 -2.25 17.62 24.50
N VAL A 363 -3.48 17.49 24.01
CA VAL A 363 -4.65 18.08 24.69
C VAL A 363 -4.88 17.31 25.98
N THR A 364 -4.88 18.01 27.11
CA THR A 364 -5.22 17.39 28.40
C THR A 364 -6.74 17.34 28.52
N PRO A 365 -7.35 16.16 28.69
CA PRO A 365 -8.78 16.04 28.93
C PRO A 365 -9.12 16.58 30.33
N VAL A 366 -10.38 17.01 30.47
CA VAL A 366 -10.93 17.39 31.78
C VAL A 366 -10.98 16.14 32.67
N VAL A 367 -10.77 16.33 33.98
CA VAL A 367 -10.94 15.26 34.96
C VAL A 367 -12.40 14.79 34.93
N PRO A 368 -12.67 13.48 34.70
CA PRO A 368 -14.02 12.95 34.63
C PRO A 368 -14.69 13.00 36.01
N ALA A 369 -16.01 12.82 36.10
CA ALA A 369 -16.68 12.83 37.39
C ALA A 369 -16.17 11.70 38.31
N SER A 370 -16.29 11.87 39.63
CA SER A 370 -15.86 10.84 40.59
C SER A 370 -16.55 9.49 40.29
N GLY A 371 -15.75 8.45 40.14
CA GLY A 371 -16.16 7.09 39.78
C GLY A 371 -16.18 6.79 38.28
N GLU A 372 -16.10 7.81 37.41
CA GLU A 372 -16.01 7.62 35.96
C GLU A 372 -14.55 7.36 35.52
N SER A 373 -14.41 6.63 34.41
CA SER A 373 -13.11 6.32 33.81
C SER A 373 -12.76 7.29 32.69
N ILE A 374 -11.48 7.66 32.60
CA ILE A 374 -10.89 8.29 31.41
C ILE A 374 -10.02 7.27 30.68
N VAL A 375 -10.21 7.12 29.37
CA VAL A 375 -9.45 6.20 28.52
C VAL A 375 -8.38 6.97 27.77
N ASN A 376 -7.16 6.42 27.68
CA ASN A 376 -6.15 6.92 26.75
C ASN A 376 -6.57 6.60 25.31
N ARG A 377 -7.18 7.58 24.63
CA ARG A 377 -7.57 7.48 23.21
C ARG A 377 -6.45 7.86 22.25
N GLU A 378 -5.33 8.35 22.75
CA GLU A 378 -4.17 8.68 21.92
C GLU A 378 -3.50 7.40 21.42
N SER A 379 -2.89 7.45 20.25
CA SER A 379 -2.15 6.29 19.69
C SER A 379 -0.75 6.13 20.28
N ILE A 380 -0.45 6.83 21.38
CA ILE A 380 0.85 6.82 22.05
C ILE A 380 0.64 6.64 23.56
N PRO A 381 1.65 6.14 24.29
CA PRO A 381 1.61 6.15 25.75
C PRO A 381 1.44 7.59 26.28
N VAL A 382 0.62 7.75 27.31
CA VAL A 382 0.40 9.03 27.98
C VAL A 382 0.83 8.93 29.43
N GLU A 383 1.55 9.95 29.91
CA GLU A 383 1.79 10.19 31.33
C GLU A 383 0.76 11.21 31.84
N VAL A 384 -0.09 10.77 32.78
CA VAL A 384 -1.00 11.61 33.55
C VAL A 384 -0.23 12.14 34.76
N MET A 385 0.15 13.41 34.72
CA MET A 385 0.91 14.09 35.75
C MET A 385 -0.04 14.83 36.70
N ILE A 386 -0.08 14.45 37.97
CA ILE A 386 -0.93 15.08 38.98
C ILE A 386 -0.30 16.40 39.42
N THR A 387 -0.97 17.53 39.14
CA THR A 387 -0.50 18.87 39.51
C THR A 387 -1.07 19.31 40.86
N ALA A 388 -2.29 18.89 41.18
CA ALA A 388 -2.89 18.99 42.51
C ALA A 388 -3.64 17.69 42.83
N PRO A 389 -3.48 17.10 44.02
CA PRO A 389 -4.00 15.76 44.31
C PRO A 389 -5.51 15.70 44.57
N GLY A 390 -6.17 16.83 44.83
CA GLY A 390 -7.58 16.85 45.26
C GLY A 390 -7.80 16.09 46.57
N GLU A 391 -9.01 15.58 46.78
CA GLU A 391 -9.39 14.68 47.88
C GLU A 391 -9.76 13.30 47.32
N VAL A 392 -8.80 12.64 46.67
CA VAL A 392 -8.95 11.29 46.12
C VAL A 392 -8.80 10.25 47.24
N THR A 393 -9.79 9.36 47.37
CA THR A 393 -9.81 8.28 48.36
C THR A 393 -9.42 6.93 47.76
N LYS A 394 -9.72 6.73 46.46
CA LYS A 394 -9.43 5.51 45.72
C LYS A 394 -9.25 5.82 44.25
N TRP A 395 -8.40 5.06 43.58
CA TRP A 395 -8.27 5.10 42.13
C TRP A 395 -7.95 3.71 41.59
N SER A 396 -8.15 3.50 40.29
CA SER A 396 -7.81 2.22 39.65
C SER A 396 -7.33 2.41 38.22
N LEU A 397 -6.52 1.46 37.78
CA LEU A 397 -6.11 1.32 36.39
C LEU A 397 -6.82 0.10 35.81
N THR A 398 -7.35 0.24 34.60
CA THR A 398 -7.92 -0.88 33.84
C THR A 398 -7.14 -1.02 32.55
N ASP A 399 -6.63 -2.23 32.30
CA ASP A 399 -5.87 -2.54 31.09
C ASP A 399 -6.79 -2.79 29.87
N THR A 400 -6.21 -3.14 28.72
CA THR A 400 -6.97 -3.39 27.49
C THR A 400 -7.69 -4.74 27.46
N HIS A 401 -7.53 -5.57 28.50
CA HIS A 401 -8.21 -6.85 28.69
C HIS A 401 -9.27 -6.78 29.81
N ASP A 402 -9.65 -5.56 30.21
CA ASP A 402 -10.59 -5.27 31.28
C ASP A 402 -10.11 -5.72 32.69
N GLU A 403 -8.81 -6.00 32.87
CA GLU A 403 -8.24 -6.29 34.19
C GLU A 403 -8.04 -4.98 34.96
N THR A 404 -8.61 -4.91 36.17
CA THR A 404 -8.60 -3.69 37.00
C THR A 404 -7.73 -3.87 38.24
N LEU A 405 -6.77 -2.96 38.43
CA LEU A 405 -5.92 -2.87 39.60
C LEU A 405 -6.34 -1.70 40.50
N PRO A 406 -6.93 -1.95 41.68
CA PRO A 406 -7.37 -0.89 42.59
C PRO A 406 -6.27 -0.41 43.54
N PHE A 407 -6.30 0.88 43.85
CA PHE A 407 -5.41 1.55 44.78
C PHE A 407 -6.22 2.34 45.82
N ASN A 408 -6.17 1.91 47.09
CA ASN A 408 -6.85 2.56 48.21
C ASN A 408 -5.94 3.57 48.91
N VAL A 409 -5.36 4.48 48.13
CA VAL A 409 -4.43 5.51 48.61
C VAL A 409 -4.71 6.84 47.90
N SER A 410 -4.45 7.96 48.57
CA SER A 410 -4.54 9.29 47.97
C SER A 410 -3.46 9.52 46.91
N LEU A 411 -3.75 10.42 45.98
CA LEU A 411 -2.76 10.94 45.03
C LEU A 411 -1.85 11.97 45.73
N HIS A 412 -0.69 12.25 45.14
CA HIS A 412 0.19 13.35 45.55
C HIS A 412 0.61 14.20 44.35
N ALA A 413 0.91 15.48 44.59
CA ALA A 413 1.43 16.36 43.55
C ALA A 413 2.78 15.83 43.04
N GLY A 414 2.97 15.83 41.71
CA GLY A 414 4.13 15.27 41.04
C GLY A 414 4.02 13.77 40.74
N GLN A 415 3.00 13.07 41.26
CA GLN A 415 2.73 11.68 40.89
C GLN A 415 2.47 11.59 39.38
N SER A 416 3.05 10.58 38.74
CA SER A 416 2.84 10.29 37.32
C SER A 416 2.26 8.89 37.16
N ILE A 417 1.18 8.80 36.38
CA ILE A 417 0.49 7.55 36.06
C ILE A 417 0.62 7.35 34.55
N ARG A 418 1.19 6.22 34.12
CA ARG A 418 1.34 5.91 32.70
C ARG A 418 0.14 5.10 32.22
N LEU A 419 -0.45 5.50 31.09
CA LEU A 419 -1.52 4.80 30.39
C LEU A 419 -1.06 4.46 28.96
N MET A 420 -1.08 3.18 28.60
CA MET A 420 -0.94 2.72 27.22
C MET A 420 -2.24 3.01 26.43
N PRO A 421 -2.18 3.06 25.08
CA PRO A 421 -3.40 3.23 24.27
C PRO A 421 -4.46 2.18 24.61
N GLY A 422 -5.67 2.63 24.95
CA GLY A 422 -6.77 1.78 25.39
C GLY A 422 -6.88 1.54 26.89
N GLU A 423 -5.81 1.78 27.67
CA GLU A 423 -5.90 1.70 29.13
C GLU A 423 -6.70 2.88 29.71
N SER A 424 -7.28 2.67 30.90
CA SER A 424 -8.09 3.69 31.56
C SER A 424 -7.73 3.91 33.02
N LEU A 425 -8.04 5.11 33.50
CA LEU A 425 -7.90 5.55 34.88
C LEU A 425 -9.27 5.98 35.41
N SER A 426 -9.66 5.48 36.58
CA SER A 426 -10.82 5.97 37.32
C SER A 426 -10.43 6.38 38.72
N MET A 427 -11.14 7.37 39.29
CA MET A 427 -10.83 7.94 40.60
C MET A 427 -12.11 8.24 41.35
N GLU A 428 -12.14 7.93 42.64
CA GLU A 428 -13.19 8.31 43.58
C GLU A 428 -12.68 9.47 44.44
N TYR A 429 -13.41 10.59 44.46
CA TYR A 429 -12.99 11.82 45.15
C TYR A 429 -14.15 12.71 45.60
N THR A 430 -13.91 13.52 46.63
CA THR A 430 -14.82 14.60 47.08
C THR A 430 -14.42 15.97 46.53
N SER A 431 -13.14 16.15 46.23
CA SER A 431 -12.57 17.31 45.53
C SER A 431 -11.71 16.81 44.38
N ALA A 432 -11.98 17.30 43.16
CA ALA A 432 -11.31 16.81 41.96
C ALA A 432 -9.80 17.09 42.01
N PRO A 433 -8.94 16.14 41.58
CA PRO A 433 -7.55 16.45 41.32
C PRO A 433 -7.42 17.42 40.14
N GLU A 434 -6.24 17.97 39.97
CA GLU A 434 -5.82 18.63 38.73
C GLU A 434 -4.68 17.83 38.11
N TRP A 435 -4.66 17.73 36.78
CA TRP A 435 -3.63 16.99 36.07
C TRP A 435 -3.20 17.65 34.76
N ARG A 436 -2.08 17.15 34.21
CA ARG A 436 -1.60 17.45 32.86
C ARG A 436 -1.24 16.15 32.16
N TRP A 437 -1.62 16.03 30.89
CA TRP A 437 -1.20 14.89 30.07
C TRP A 437 0.06 15.25 29.28
N ARG A 438 0.99 14.30 29.22
CA ARG A 438 2.20 14.36 28.40
C ARG A 438 2.30 13.09 27.55
N GLY A 439 2.40 13.23 26.24
CA GLY A 439 2.61 12.10 25.34
C GLY A 439 4.07 11.63 25.37
N GLY A 440 4.28 10.33 25.54
CA GLY A 440 5.57 9.66 25.46
C GLY A 440 5.81 8.98 24.11
N ASN A 441 7.03 8.48 23.92
CA ASN A 441 7.37 7.52 22.86
C ASN A 441 7.41 6.10 23.43
#